data_AF-A0A7C3X534-F1
#
_entry.id   AF-A0A7C3X534-F1
#
_cell.length_a   1.000
_cell.length_b   1.000
_cell.length_c   1.000
_cell.angle_alpha   90.00
_cell.angle_beta   90.00
_cell.angle_gamma   90.00
#
_symmetry.space_group_name_H-M   'P 1'
#
loop_
_entity.id
_entity.type
_entity.pdbx_description
1 polymer ?
#
loop_
_entity_poly.entity_id
_entity_poly.type
_entity_poly.pdbx_seq_one_letter_code
_entity_poly.pdbx_strand_id
1 'polypeptide(L)'
;QAVRAFLSANATETVRLSDEVDHKESYLDDIHRRLILRLFAVDMPLAEKIQARDFVNHLEACANAMEDVADLLTVAVAASLTF
;
A
#
# COMPACT_ATOMS: atom_id res chain seq x y z
N GLN A 1 -11.33 13.69 -24.95
CA GLN A 1 -12.69 13.93 -24.43
C GLN A 1 -13.28 12.68 -23.77
N ALA A 2 -13.35 11.52 -24.46
CA ALA A 2 -13.92 10.28 -23.90
C ALA A 2 -13.20 9.72 -22.66
N VAL A 3 -11.85 9.66 -22.68
CA VAL A 3 -11.06 9.17 -21.52
C VAL A 3 -11.28 10.05 -20.28
N ARG A 4 -11.24 11.37 -20.44
CA ARG A 4 -11.52 12.31 -19.34
C ARG A 4 -12.92 12.11 -18.79
N ALA A 5 -13.94 12.05 -19.66
CA ALA A 5 -15.32 11.82 -19.22
C ALA A 5 -15.47 10.50 -18.46
N PHE A 6 -14.80 9.44 -18.91
CA PHE A 6 -14.76 8.16 -18.22
C PHE A 6 -14.10 8.28 -16.83
N LEU A 7 -12.92 8.89 -16.72
CA LEU A 7 -12.23 9.06 -15.44
C LEU A 7 -13.03 9.93 -14.47
N SER A 8 -13.59 11.04 -14.94
CA SER A 8 -14.41 11.93 -14.10
C SER A 8 -15.69 11.24 -13.60
N ALA A 9 -16.32 10.39 -14.44
CA ALA A 9 -17.50 9.63 -14.04
C ALA A 9 -17.23 8.59 -12.94
N ASN A 10 -15.98 8.14 -12.79
CA ASN A 10 -15.57 7.14 -11.79
C ASN A 10 -14.83 7.77 -10.59
N ALA A 11 -14.57 9.08 -10.60
CA ALA A 11 -13.68 9.73 -9.63
C ALA A 11 -14.08 9.50 -8.17
N THR A 12 -15.37 9.61 -7.84
CA THR A 12 -15.85 9.43 -6.46
C THR A 12 -15.59 8.01 -5.95
N GLU A 13 -15.87 6.99 -6.77
CA GLU A 13 -15.65 5.60 -6.39
C GLU A 13 -14.15 5.29 -6.28
N THR A 14 -13.35 5.77 -7.22
CA THR A 14 -11.89 5.62 -7.19
C THR A 14 -11.29 6.21 -5.92
N VAL A 15 -11.60 7.46 -5.58
CA VAL A 15 -11.07 8.11 -4.37
C VAL A 15 -11.48 7.34 -3.12
N ARG A 16 -12.75 6.90 -3.04
CA ARG A 16 -13.26 6.14 -1.90
C ARG A 16 -12.53 4.79 -1.73
N LEU A 17 -12.29 4.07 -2.83
CA LEU A 17 -11.58 2.80 -2.80
C LEU A 17 -10.08 2.98 -2.52
N SER A 18 -9.46 4.05 -3.05
CA SER A 18 -8.07 4.37 -2.74
C SER A 18 -7.87 4.69 -1.26
N ASP A 19 -8.79 5.44 -0.65
CA ASP A 19 -8.79 5.72 0.80
C ASP A 19 -8.89 4.42 1.62
N GLU A 20 -9.69 3.44 1.17
CA GLU A 20 -9.74 2.13 1.82
C GLU A 20 -8.45 1.30 1.70
N VAL A 21 -7.65 1.53 0.65
CA VAL A 21 -6.33 0.90 0.45
C VAL A 21 -5.32 1.55 1.38
N ASP A 22 -5.26 2.88 1.43
CA ASP A 22 -4.42 3.67 2.34
C ASP A 22 -4.61 3.23 3.81
N HIS A 23 -5.86 3.14 4.29
CA HIS A 23 -6.13 2.69 5.65
C HIS A 23 -5.66 1.24 5.92
N LYS A 24 -5.69 0.36 4.91
CA LYS A 24 -5.24 -1.03 5.05
C LYS A 24 -3.73 -1.13 5.02
N GLU A 25 -3.08 -0.37 4.13
CA GLU A 25 -1.64 -0.23 4.07
C GLU A 25 -1.12 0.23 5.44
N SER A 26 -1.65 1.34 5.97
CA SER A 26 -1.18 1.90 7.24
C SER A 26 -1.31 0.91 8.40
N TYR A 27 -2.38 0.11 8.40
CA TYR A 27 -2.56 -0.96 9.37
C TYR A 27 -1.54 -2.10 9.21
N LEU A 28 -1.21 -2.48 7.97
CA LEU A 28 -0.19 -3.49 7.67
C LEU A 28 1.21 -2.99 8.02
N ASP A 29 1.51 -1.72 7.78
CA ASP A 29 2.74 -1.04 8.12
C ASP A 29 3.01 -1.08 9.64
N ASP A 30 1.96 -0.82 10.41
CA ASP A 30 1.92 -1.00 11.85
C ASP A 30 2.16 -2.45 12.31
N ILE A 31 1.59 -3.43 11.61
CA ILE A 31 1.82 -4.84 11.89
C ILE A 31 3.28 -5.20 11.60
N HIS A 32 3.80 -4.80 10.44
CA HIS A 32 5.17 -5.07 10.01
C HIS A 32 6.16 -4.56 11.05
N ARG A 33 6.03 -3.30 11.47
CA ARG A 33 6.89 -2.70 12.50
C ARG A 33 6.91 -3.53 13.78
N ARG A 34 5.75 -4.00 14.23
CA ARG A 34 5.65 -4.87 15.42
C ARG A 34 6.28 -6.25 15.18
N LEU A 35 6.12 -6.83 13.99
CA LEU A 35 6.73 -8.11 13.64
C LEU A 35 8.26 -8.02 13.62
N ILE A 36 8.82 -6.97 13.00
CA ILE A 36 10.27 -6.75 12.95
C ILE A 36 10.84 -6.60 14.38
N LEU A 37 10.22 -5.76 15.21
CA LEU A 37 10.65 -5.58 16.60
C LEU A 37 10.64 -6.91 17.39
N ARG A 38 9.58 -7.70 17.24
CA ARG A 38 9.46 -9.01 17.89
C ARG A 38 10.47 -10.01 17.36
N LEU A 39 10.69 -10.07 16.05
CA LEU A 39 11.65 -10.96 15.41
C LEU A 39 13.07 -10.75 15.96
N PHE A 40 13.48 -9.49 16.16
CA PHE A 40 14.80 -9.21 16.73
C PHE A 40 14.92 -9.59 18.20
N ALA A 41 13.82 -9.61 18.96
CA ALA A 41 13.77 -10.05 20.35
C ALA A 41 13.76 -11.59 20.53
N VAL A 42 13.49 -12.36 19.47
CA VAL A 42 13.53 -13.83 19.54
C VAL A 42 14.97 -14.32 19.58
N ASP A 43 15.24 -15.27 20.48
CA ASP A 43 16.49 -16.03 20.49
C ASP A 43 16.43 -17.12 19.41
N MET A 44 17.10 -16.86 18.29
CA MET A 44 17.20 -17.77 17.14
C MET A 44 18.49 -17.48 16.35
N PRO A 45 18.98 -18.44 15.54
CA PRO A 45 20.15 -18.23 14.71
C PRO A 45 20.01 -17.02 13.78
N LEU A 46 21.09 -16.23 13.64
CA LEU A 46 21.06 -14.99 12.85
C LEU A 46 20.64 -15.22 11.39
N ALA A 47 21.05 -16.32 10.78
CA ALA A 47 20.70 -16.64 9.40
C ALA A 47 19.18 -16.80 9.23
N GLU A 48 18.54 -17.52 10.14
CA GLU A 48 17.08 -17.72 10.14
C GLU A 48 16.35 -16.39 10.43
N LYS A 49 16.90 -15.57 11.33
CA LYS A 49 16.37 -14.22 11.62
C LYS A 49 16.39 -13.31 10.39
N ILE A 50 17.47 -13.33 9.62
CA ILE A 50 17.58 -12.57 8.36
C ILE A 50 16.55 -13.06 7.33
N GLN A 51 16.43 -14.38 7.16
CA GLN A 51 15.45 -14.96 6.23
C GLN A 51 14.01 -14.57 6.59
N ALA A 52 13.65 -14.64 7.88
CA ALA A 52 12.33 -14.24 8.35
C ALA A 52 12.07 -12.73 8.13
N ARG A 53 13.07 -11.88 8.39
CA ARG A 53 12.97 -10.44 8.13
C ARG A 53 12.73 -10.17 6.65
N ASP A 54 13.52 -10.78 5.78
CA ASP A 54 13.44 -10.54 4.34
C ASP A 54 12.08 -11.00 3.78
N PHE A 55 11.52 -12.09 4.29
CA PHE A 55 10.16 -12.52 3.98
C PHE A 55 9.12 -11.48 4.41
N VAL A 56 9.19 -10.98 5.65
CA VAL A 56 8.24 -9.99 6.17
C VAL A 56 8.34 -8.66 5.40
N ASN A 57 9.56 -8.20 5.07
CA ASN A 57 9.79 -7.02 4.23
C ASN A 57 9.23 -7.20 2.82
N HIS A 58 9.26 -8.41 2.26
CA HIS A 58 8.66 -8.66 0.95
C HIS A 58 7.13 -8.51 0.98
N LEU A 59 6.48 -8.90 2.08
CA LEU A 59 5.04 -8.72 2.25
C LEU A 59 4.65 -7.23 2.37
N GLU A 60 5.43 -6.44 3.12
CA GLU A 60 5.28 -4.98 3.20
C GLU A 60 5.43 -4.34 1.82
N ALA A 61 6.47 -4.72 1.06
CA ALA A 61 6.64 -4.21 -0.31
C ALA A 61 5.45 -4.50 -1.23
N CYS A 62 4.75 -5.63 -1.05
CA CYS A 62 3.51 -5.92 -1.77
C CYS A 62 2.36 -4.99 -1.35
N ALA A 63 2.24 -4.64 -0.07
CA ALA A 63 1.24 -3.70 0.41
C ALA A 63 1.48 -2.28 -0.15
N ASN A 64 2.73 -1.80 -0.09
CA ASN A 64 3.10 -0.47 -0.60
C ASN A 64 2.89 -0.38 -2.11
N ALA A 65 3.18 -1.46 -2.86
CA ALA A 65 2.90 -1.48 -4.30
C ALA A 65 1.40 -1.35 -4.63
N MET A 66 0.51 -1.82 -3.75
CA MET A 66 -0.93 -1.65 -3.91
C MET A 66 -1.39 -0.22 -3.60
N GLU A 67 -0.79 0.40 -2.58
CA GLU A 67 -0.98 1.82 -2.26
C GLU A 67 -0.51 2.72 -3.41
N ASP A 68 0.69 2.48 -3.94
CA ASP A 68 1.22 3.21 -5.11
C ASP A 68 0.23 3.19 -6.29
N VAL A 69 -0.40 2.04 -6.55
CA VAL A 69 -1.42 1.92 -7.61
C VAL A 69 -2.66 2.74 -7.27
N ALA A 70 -3.13 2.68 -6.02
CA ALA A 70 -4.28 3.45 -5.56
C ALA A 70 -4.04 4.97 -5.65
N ASP A 71 -2.84 5.42 -5.31
CA ASP A 71 -2.41 6.80 -5.42
C ASP A 71 -2.35 7.29 -6.86
N LEU A 72 -1.78 6.48 -7.76
CA LEU A 72 -1.75 6.80 -9.18
C LEU A 72 -3.16 6.91 -9.78
N LEU A 73 -4.09 6.05 -9.34
CA LEU A 73 -5.50 6.16 -9.74
C LEU A 73 -6.14 7.45 -9.21
N THR A 74 -5.88 7.81 -7.95
CA THR A 74 -6.33 9.07 -7.34
C THR A 74 -5.83 10.28 -8.13
N VAL A 75 -4.54 10.31 -8.48
CA VAL A 75 -3.94 11.38 -9.29
C VAL A 75 -4.60 11.45 -10.67
N ALA A 76 -4.82 10.31 -11.33
CA ALA A 76 -5.42 10.25 -12.65
C ALA A 76 -6.86 10.81 -12.65
N VAL A 77 -7.68 10.46 -11.65
CA VAL A 77 -9.05 10.98 -11.58
C VAL A 77 -9.08 12.45 -11.17
N ALA A 78 -8.20 12.89 -10.25
CA ALA A 78 -8.10 14.30 -9.85
C ALA A 78 -7.70 15.21 -11.03
N ALA A 79 -6.76 14.76 -11.85
CA ALA A 79 -6.35 15.47 -13.06
C ALA A 79 -7.52 15.66 -14.05
N SER A 80 -8.44 14.68 -14.13
CA SER A 80 -9.62 14.74 -15.00
C SER A 80 -10.66 15.80 -14.60
N LEU A 81 -10.67 16.18 -13.32
CA LEU A 81 -11.60 17.16 -12.74
C LEU A 81 -11.09 18.60 -12.85
N THR A 82 -9.76 18.79 -12.95
CA THR A 82 -9.11 20.10 -12.85
C THR A 82 -8.95 20.81 -14.19
N PHE A 83 -8.80 20.05 -15.29
CA PHE A 83 -8.62 20.57 -16.66
C PHE A 83 -9.70 20.00 -17.55
#